data_AF-A0AA43DD85-F1
#
_entry.id   AF-A0AA43DD85-F1
#
_cell.length_a   1.000
_cell.length_b   1.000
_cell.length_c   1.000
_cell.angle_alpha   90.00
_cell.angle_beta   90.00
_cell.angle_gamma   90.00
#
_symmetry.space_group_name_H-M   'P 1'
#
loop_
_entity.id
_entity.type
_entity.pdbx_description
1 polymer ?
#
loop_
_entity_poly.entity_id
_entity_poly.type
_entity_poly.pdbx_seq_one_letter_code
_entity_poly.pdbx_strand_id
1 'polypeptide(L)' 'MTWKPNSETDLAGYKVYRSTIRGKYGPENAIALLQKNVTTYQVTGLQPKTTYYFVVTAFDMAGNESGYSNEVSKSIY' A
#
# COMPACT_ATOMS: atom_id res chain seq x y z
N MET A 1 8.76 -2.31 2.87
CA MET A 1 8.41 -2.15 1.46
C MET A 1 8.77 -0.73 1.07
N THR A 2 9.42 -0.53 -0.08
CA THR A 2 9.83 0.79 -0.59
C THR A 2 9.20 0.95 -1.97
N TRP A 3 8.34 1.95 -2.14
CA TRP A 3 7.79 2.32 -3.46
C TRP A 3 8.39 3.66 -3.90
N LYS A 4 8.43 3.90 -5.21
CA LYS A 4 8.87 5.21 -5.72
C LYS A 4 7.81 6.26 -5.36
N PRO A 5 8.19 7.39 -4.73
CA PRO A 5 7.25 8.48 -4.51
C PRO A 5 6.73 9.02 -5.84
N ASN A 6 5.41 9.14 -5.96
CA ASN A 6 4.79 10.00 -6.97
C ASN A 6 5.14 11.46 -6.64
N SER A 7 5.69 12.18 -7.61
CA SER A 7 6.06 13.61 -7.48
C SER A 7 4.89 14.53 -7.84
N GLU A 8 3.68 14.19 -7.40
CA GLU A 8 2.51 15.06 -7.59
C GLU A 8 2.45 16.05 -6.42
N THR A 9 2.35 17.33 -6.73
CA THR A 9 2.26 18.42 -5.75
C THR A 9 0.99 18.33 -4.89
N ASP A 10 -0.08 17.80 -5.46
CA ASP A 10 -1.42 17.69 -4.87
C ASP A 10 -1.65 16.39 -4.10
N LEU A 11 -0.64 15.53 -4.04
CA LEU A 11 -0.67 14.29 -3.29
C LEU A 11 -0.93 14.58 -1.80
N ALA A 12 -2.03 14.06 -1.27
CA ALA A 12 -2.32 14.09 0.16
C ALA A 12 -1.57 12.98 0.90
N GLY A 13 -1.49 11.79 0.28
CA GLY A 13 -0.80 10.66 0.88
C GLY A 13 -0.87 9.38 0.08
N TYR A 14 -0.48 8.29 0.75
CA TYR A 14 -0.53 6.94 0.23
C TYR A 14 -1.36 6.04 1.14
N LYS A 15 -2.11 5.11 0.58
CA LYS A 15 -2.84 4.09 1.33
C LYS A 15 -2.24 2.72 1.02
N VAL A 16 -1.80 2.02 2.05
CA VAL A 16 -1.22 0.66 1.92
C VAL A 16 -2.31 -0.34 2.16
N TYR A 17 -2.44 -1.26 1.22
CA TYR A 17 -3.33 -2.39 1.32
C TYR A 17 -2.50 -3.66 1.51
N ARG A 18 -3.06 -4.59 2.26
CA ARG A 18 -2.51 -5.93 2.46
C ARG A 18 -3.61 -6.95 2.31
N SER A 19 -3.40 -7.90 1.39
CA SER A 19 -4.28 -9.03 1.18
C SER A 19 -3.49 -10.33 1.20
N THR A 20 -4.10 -11.43 1.60
CA THR A 20 -3.54 -12.78 1.43
C THR A 20 -3.90 -13.38 0.06
N ILE A 21 -4.76 -12.68 -0.70
CA ILE A 21 -5.23 -13.10 -2.02
C ILE A 21 -4.71 -12.09 -3.05
N ARG A 22 -4.03 -12.63 -4.06
CA ARG A 22 -3.51 -11.84 -5.17
C ARG A 22 -4.64 -11.14 -5.93
N GLY A 23 -4.46 -9.87 -6.29
CA GLY A 23 -5.46 -9.11 -7.05
C GLY A 23 -6.74 -8.74 -6.28
N LYS A 24 -6.85 -9.08 -4.99
CA LYS A 24 -8.01 -8.72 -4.16
C LYS A 24 -7.60 -7.68 -3.13
N TYR A 25 -7.70 -6.42 -3.54
CA TYR A 25 -7.43 -5.25 -2.71
C TYR A 25 -8.70 -4.42 -2.65
N GLY A 26 -9.22 -4.26 -1.44
CA GLY A 26 -10.40 -3.45 -1.16
C GLY A 26 -10.16 -2.57 0.05
N PRO A 27 -11.03 -1.59 0.32
CA PRO A 27 -10.90 -0.71 1.49
C PRO A 27 -10.81 -1.48 2.81
N GLU A 28 -11.40 -2.68 2.91
CA GLU A 28 -11.26 -3.56 4.09
C GLU A 28 -9.84 -4.11 4.31
N ASN A 29 -9.00 -4.08 3.28
CA ASN A 29 -7.61 -4.55 3.32
C ASN A 29 -6.61 -3.41 3.56
N ALA A 30 -7.08 -2.17 3.72
CA ALA A 30 -6.21 -1.04 4.02
C ALA A 30 -5.61 -1.22 5.42
N ILE A 31 -4.29 -1.32 5.50
CA ILE A 31 -3.55 -1.53 6.76
C ILE A 31 -2.86 -0.27 7.26
N ALA A 32 -2.64 0.72 6.39
CA ALA A 32 -2.00 1.96 6.77
C ALA A 32 -2.39 3.10 5.82
N LEU A 33 -2.49 4.31 6.38
CA LEU A 33 -2.56 5.55 5.65
C LEU A 33 -1.29 6.34 5.97
N LEU A 34 -0.54 6.69 4.94
CA LEU A 34 0.74 7.36 4.99
C LEU A 34 0.57 8.76 4.45
N GLN A 35 1.30 9.72 5.00
CA GLN A 35 1.38 11.05 4.42
C GLN A 35 2.26 11.03 3.17
N LYS A 36 2.10 12.03 2.30
CA LYS A 36 2.84 12.15 1.03
C LYS A 36 4.37 12.06 1.18
N ASN A 37 4.91 12.42 2.33
CA ASN A 37 6.35 12.37 2.63
C ASN A 37 6.84 10.99 3.06
N VAL A 38 5.95 10.03 3.34
CA VAL A 38 6.34 8.70 3.81
C VAL A 38 6.28 7.72 2.64
N THR A 39 7.45 7.22 2.25
CA THR A 39 7.65 6.26 1.14
C THR A 39 8.07 4.88 1.62
N THR A 40 8.12 4.70 2.93
CA THR A 40 8.56 3.49 3.61
C THR A 40 7.52 3.07 4.61
N TYR A 41 7.03 1.84 4.47
CA TYR A 41 6.19 1.22 5.48
C TYR A 41 6.75 -0.15 5.85
N GLN A 42 6.88 -0.35 7.16
CA GLN A 42 7.25 -1.63 7.75
C GLN A 42 5.98 -2.34 8.16
N VAL A 43 5.69 -3.43 7.46
CA VAL A 43 4.55 -4.28 7.79
C VAL A 43 4.95 -5.19 8.95
N THR A 44 4.22 -5.13 10.04
CA THR A 44 4.40 -5.97 11.24
C THR A 44 3.20 -6.90 11.42
N GLY A 45 3.34 -7.92 12.28
CA GLY A 45 2.26 -8.87 12.57
C GLY A 45 1.93 -9.83 11.42
N LEU A 46 2.93 -10.18 10.60
CA LEU A 46 2.76 -11.15 9.52
C LEU A 46 2.90 -12.57 10.07
N GLN A 47 1.94 -13.44 9.73
CA GLN A 47 2.01 -14.84 10.15
C GLN A 47 3.03 -15.61 9.29
N PRO A 48 3.82 -16.51 9.90
CA PRO A 48 4.70 -17.40 9.16
C PRO A 48 3.91 -18.36 8.26
N LYS A 49 4.55 -18.84 7.20
CA LYS A 49 3.96 -19.67 6.14
C LYS A 49 2.79 -19.04 5.38
N THR A 50 2.68 -17.71 5.42
CA THR A 50 1.63 -16.97 4.71
C THR A 50 2.24 -16.04 3.67
N THR A 51 1.70 -16.09 2.46
CA THR A 51 2.01 -15.13 1.40
C THR A 51 1.09 -13.94 1.52
N TYR A 52 1.67 -12.77 1.74
CA TYR A 52 0.93 -11.51 1.74
C TYR A 52 1.26 -10.74 0.47
N TYR A 53 0.25 -10.09 -0.07
CA TYR A 53 0.35 -9.19 -1.20
C TYR A 53 0.02 -7.79 -0.74
N PHE A 54 0.79 -6.84 -1.24
CA PHE A 54 0.67 -5.45 -0.87
C PHE A 54 0.57 -4.60 -2.11
N VAL A 55 -0.35 -3.65 -2.06
CA VAL A 55 -0.47 -2.59 -3.06
C VAL A 55 -0.55 -1.27 -2.34
N VAL A 56 -0.17 -0.21 -3.04
CA VAL A 56 -0.24 1.15 -2.52
C VAL A 56 -1.05 1.98 -3.50
N THR A 57 -2.04 2.75 -3.03
CA THR A 57 -2.69 3.79 -3.84
C THR A 57 -2.18 5.15 -3.38
N ALA A 58 -2.06 6.08 -4.32
CA ALA A 58 -1.88 7.49 -4.03
C ALA A 58 -3.26 8.14 -3.92
N PHE A 59 -3.44 9.10 -3.02
CA PHE A 59 -4.64 9.91 -3.00
C PHE A 59 -4.30 11.39 -2.88
N ASP A 60 -5.05 12.22 -3.60
CA ASP A 60 -4.87 13.66 -3.65
C ASP A 60 -5.70 14.38 -2.57
N MET A 61 -5.39 15.65 -2.30
CA MET A 61 -6.17 16.46 -1.35
C MET A 61 -7.63 16.65 -1.77
N ALA A 62 -7.93 16.46 -3.05
CA ALA A 62 -9.29 16.46 -3.59
C ALA A 62 -10.07 15.15 -3.29
N GLY A 63 -9.43 14.15 -2.68
CA GLY A 63 -10.04 12.85 -2.42
C GLY A 63 -10.02 11.89 -3.62
N ASN A 64 -9.33 12.25 -4.70
CA ASN A 64 -9.12 11.35 -5.83
C ASN A 64 -8.10 10.28 -5.43
N GLU A 65 -8.44 9.01 -5.62
CA GLU A 65 -7.51 7.90 -5.45
C GLU A 65 -6.99 7.46 -6.82
N SER A 66 -5.68 7.38 -6.94
CA SER A 66 -4.98 6.84 -8.09
C SER A 66 -5.11 5.31 -8.13
N GLY A 67 -4.71 4.72 -9.26
CA GLY A 67 -4.71 3.26 -9.43
C GLY A 67 -3.79 2.55 -8.43
N TYR A 68 -4.00 1.23 -8.29
CA TYR A 68 -3.10 0.40 -7.49
C TYR A 68 -1.68 0.45 -8.07
N SER A 69 -0.70 0.74 -7.21
CA SER A 69 0.71 0.62 -7.55
C SER A 69 1.09 -0.85 -7.77
N ASN A 70 2.35 -1.08 -8.12
CA ASN A 70 2.85 -2.42 -8.40
C ASN A 70 2.62 -3.34 -7.20
N GLU A 71 1.95 -4.47 -7.45
CA GLU A 71 1.72 -5.48 -6.43
C GLU A 71 3.06 -6.07 -5.99
N VAL A 72 3.30 -6.07 -4.67
CA VAL A 72 4.48 -6.66 -4.06
C VAL A 72 4.02 -7.84 -3.21
N SER A 73 4.55 -9.02 -3.49
CA SER A 73 4.32 -10.20 -2.66
C SER A 73 5.45 -10.39 -1.66
N LYS A 74 5.10 -10.82 -0.45
CA LYS A 74 6.04 -11.20 0.61
C LYS A 74 5.56 -12.50 1.25
N SER A 75 6.32 -13.55 1.04
CA SER A 75 6.16 -14.83 1.73
C SER A 75 6.94 -14.78 3.04
N ILE A 76 6.27 -15.05 4.15
CA ILE A 76 6.96 -15.31 5.43
C ILE A 76 7.16 -16.82 5.52
N TYR A 77 8.40 -17.25 5.73
CA TYR A 77 8.77 -18.65 5.93
C TYR A 77 9.02 -18.92 7.40
#